data_AF-A0A0A1TNC4-F1
#
_entry.id   AF-A0A0A1TNC4-F1
#
_cell.length_a   1.000
_cell.length_b   1.000
_cell.length_c   1.000
_cell.angle_alpha   90.00
_cell.angle_beta   90.00
_cell.angle_gamma   90.00
#
_symmetry.space_group_name_H-M   'P 1'
#
loop_
_entity.id
_entity.type
_entity.pdbx_description
1 polymer ?
#
loop_
_entity_poly.entity_id
_entity_poly.type
_entity_poly.pdbx_seq_one_letter_code
_entity_poly.pdbx_strand_id
1 'polypeptide(L)'
;MNPEQEAEALENYKAYSITRNARIAVEAQTGDQHTLDQTVLSHIPVLTFRYTSTDTPLTVIEAELHTLWYTVILAAKYWQAGNPKHDTLLRAILNAKSKGLLSRSGVGSADAQETRRFSDGGQLWSDLPLFGHDLVNEWRERYYGTDYASDTDQRASLAHLSDVSCQ
;
A
#
# COMPACT_ATOMS: atom_id res chain seq x y z
N MET A 1 16.58 -20.68 2.28
CA MET A 1 16.91 -19.70 3.35
C MET A 1 16.47 -20.30 4.68
N ASN A 2 17.22 -20.13 5.76
CA ASN A 2 16.77 -20.63 7.07
C ASN A 2 15.83 -19.60 7.74
N PRO A 3 14.99 -19.99 8.72
CA PRO A 3 14.01 -19.07 9.32
C PRO A 3 14.61 -17.84 10.01
N GLU A 4 15.81 -17.98 10.59
CA GLU A 4 16.53 -16.88 11.26
C GLU A 4 16.92 -15.78 10.26
N GLN A 5 17.45 -16.18 9.09
CA GLN A 5 17.79 -15.26 8.00
C GLN A 5 16.55 -14.56 7.42
N GLU A 6 15.40 -15.25 7.35
CA GLU A 6 14.15 -14.61 6.91
C GLU A 6 13.67 -13.55 7.90
N ALA A 7 13.76 -13.84 9.21
CA ALA A 7 13.42 -12.89 10.26
C ALA A 7 14.34 -11.67 10.23
N GLU A 8 15.65 -11.87 10.11
CA GLU A 8 16.63 -10.78 10.00
C GLU A 8 16.37 -9.94 8.75
N ALA A 9 16.15 -10.56 7.59
CA ALA A 9 15.84 -9.85 6.35
C ALA A 9 14.56 -9.00 6.47
N LEU A 10 13.54 -9.53 7.15
CA LEU A 10 12.30 -8.82 7.41
C LEU A 10 12.51 -7.62 8.34
N GLU A 11 13.26 -7.78 9.43
CA GLU A 11 13.56 -6.67 10.35
C GLU A 11 14.39 -5.58 9.66
N ASN A 12 15.39 -5.97 8.86
CA ASN A 12 16.17 -5.03 8.05
C ASN A 12 15.27 -4.26 7.05
N TYR A 13 14.32 -4.95 6.41
CA TYR A 13 13.36 -4.31 5.52
C TYR A 13 12.47 -3.32 6.29
N LYS A 14 11.93 -3.72 7.45
CA LYS A 14 11.08 -2.84 8.28
C LYS A 14 11.83 -1.58 8.68
N ALA A 15 13.06 -1.69 9.17
CA ALA A 15 13.89 -0.54 9.53
C ALA A 15 14.10 0.41 8.34
N TYR A 16 14.38 -0.13 7.17
CA TYR A 16 14.47 0.65 5.93
C TYR A 16 13.14 1.33 5.56
N SER A 17 12.03 0.60 5.65
CA SER A 17 10.70 1.08 5.27
C SER A 17 10.24 2.26 6.13
N ILE A 18 10.61 2.34 7.41
CA ILE A 18 10.29 3.48 8.28
C ILE A 18 10.85 4.78 7.69
N THR A 19 12.14 4.78 7.33
CA THR A 19 12.79 5.96 6.75
C THR A 19 12.22 6.28 5.38
N ARG A 20 11.94 5.26 4.57
CA ARG A 20 11.31 5.43 3.25
C ARG A 20 9.91 6.03 3.37
N ASN A 21 9.08 5.52 4.27
CA ASN A 21 7.71 5.98 4.48
C ASN A 21 7.68 7.42 4.99
N ALA A 22 8.61 7.79 5.88
CA ALA A 22 8.76 9.18 6.31
C ALA A 22 9.05 10.12 5.11
N ARG A 23 9.91 9.71 4.16
CA ARG A 23 10.17 10.49 2.95
C ARG A 23 8.95 10.58 2.03
N ILE A 24 8.24 9.47 1.83
CA ILE A 24 6.99 9.44 1.05
C ILE A 24 5.96 10.39 1.66
N ALA A 25 5.80 10.39 2.99
CA ALA A 25 4.87 11.27 3.70
C ALA A 25 5.23 12.75 3.54
N VAL A 26 6.52 13.09 3.59
CA VAL A 26 6.99 14.46 3.33
C VAL A 26 6.75 14.86 1.87
N GLU A 27 7.06 14.00 0.91
CA GLU A 27 6.81 14.26 -0.50
C GLU A 27 5.32 14.47 -0.79
N ALA A 28 4.44 13.62 -0.22
CA ALA A 28 2.99 13.71 -0.40
C ALA A 28 2.43 15.09 0.00
N GLN A 29 3.01 15.74 1.02
CA GLN A 29 2.57 17.07 1.48
C GLN A 29 2.75 18.18 0.43
N THR A 30 3.50 17.94 -0.65
CA THR A 30 3.62 18.89 -1.77
C THR A 30 2.39 18.91 -2.70
N GLY A 31 1.36 18.12 -2.40
CA GLY A 31 0.08 18.12 -3.10
C GLY A 31 0.24 17.70 -4.56
N ASP A 32 -0.42 18.40 -5.50
CA ASP A 32 -0.40 18.05 -6.92
C ASP A 32 1.00 17.98 -7.56
N GLN A 33 2.02 18.57 -6.93
CA GLN A 33 3.38 18.60 -7.44
C GLN A 33 4.18 17.33 -7.16
N HIS A 34 3.77 16.48 -6.20
CA HIS A 34 4.55 15.29 -5.87
C HIS A 34 4.60 14.27 -7.01
N THR A 35 5.64 13.44 -7.00
CA THR A 35 5.97 12.48 -8.06
C THR A 35 5.76 11.02 -7.63
N LEU A 36 4.97 10.80 -6.58
CA LEU A 36 4.67 9.45 -6.08
C LEU A 36 4.05 8.51 -7.14
N ASP A 37 3.41 9.03 -8.19
CA ASP A 37 3.03 8.23 -9.37
C ASP A 37 4.25 7.54 -10.02
N GLN A 38 5.36 8.26 -10.17
CA GLN A 38 6.61 7.71 -10.70
C GLN A 38 7.24 6.69 -9.75
N THR A 39 7.15 6.94 -8.45
CA THR A 39 7.57 5.98 -7.42
C THR A 39 6.78 4.67 -7.54
N VAL A 40 5.45 4.74 -7.69
CA VAL A 40 4.61 3.55 -7.89
C VAL A 40 4.94 2.85 -9.21
N LEU A 41 5.05 3.60 -10.30
CA LEU A 41 5.35 3.08 -11.64
C LEU A 41 6.69 2.33 -11.69
N SER A 42 7.71 2.83 -10.99
CA SER A 42 9.02 2.17 -10.90
C SER A 42 9.03 1.01 -9.91
N HIS A 43 8.22 1.06 -8.85
CA HIS A 43 8.20 0.03 -7.81
C HIS A 43 7.51 -1.26 -8.26
N ILE A 44 6.41 -1.18 -9.03
CA ILE A 44 5.69 -2.36 -9.57
C ILE A 44 6.60 -3.37 -10.31
N PRO A 45 7.39 -2.97 -11.34
CA PRO A 45 8.25 -3.90 -12.05
C PRO A 45 9.37 -4.46 -11.18
N VAL A 46 9.89 -3.66 -10.24
CA VAL A 46 10.94 -4.11 -9.31
C VAL A 46 10.39 -5.17 -8.34
N LEU A 47 9.21 -4.94 -7.77
CA LEU A 47 8.54 -5.92 -6.90
C LEU A 47 8.19 -7.20 -7.67
N THR A 48 7.75 -7.07 -8.92
CA THR A 48 7.50 -8.20 -9.81
C THR A 48 8.77 -9.03 -10.05
N PHE A 49 9.89 -8.37 -10.32
CA PHE A 49 11.17 -9.03 -10.52
C PHE A 49 11.64 -9.74 -9.24
N ARG A 50 11.59 -9.07 -8.09
CA ARG A 50 11.92 -9.68 -6.79
C ARG A 50 11.04 -10.87 -6.46
N TYR A 51 9.76 -10.83 -6.79
CA TYR A 51 8.87 -11.98 -6.55
C TYR A 51 9.19 -13.17 -7.45
N THR A 52 9.43 -12.92 -8.75
CA THR A 52 9.55 -14.00 -9.76
C THR A 52 10.97 -14.54 -9.91
N SER A 53 11.98 -13.71 -9.68
CA SER A 53 13.35 -13.94 -10.15
C SER A 53 14.40 -13.95 -9.03
N THR A 54 13.99 -13.79 -7.76
CA THR A 54 14.92 -13.84 -6.62
C THR A 54 14.39 -14.75 -5.50
N ASP A 55 15.28 -15.13 -4.59
CA ASP A 55 14.96 -15.91 -3.40
C ASP A 55 14.44 -15.04 -2.23
N THR A 56 14.02 -13.80 -2.50
CA THR A 56 13.57 -12.86 -1.46
C THR A 56 12.39 -13.43 -0.67
N PRO A 57 12.46 -13.58 0.66
CA PRO A 57 11.39 -14.23 1.44
C PRO A 57 10.03 -13.60 1.17
N LEU A 58 8.98 -14.43 1.15
CA LEU A 58 7.62 -13.96 0.87
C LEU A 58 7.17 -12.91 1.90
N THR A 59 7.60 -13.03 3.15
CA THR A 59 7.36 -12.04 4.21
C THR A 59 7.97 -10.67 3.91
N VAL A 60 9.14 -10.63 3.26
CA VAL A 60 9.79 -9.39 2.81
C VAL A 60 9.03 -8.80 1.62
N ILE A 61 8.62 -9.63 0.65
CA ILE A 61 7.76 -9.20 -0.46
C ILE A 61 6.44 -8.60 0.06
N GLU A 62 5.85 -9.21 1.08
CA GLU A 62 4.62 -8.75 1.72
C GLU A 62 4.80 -7.37 2.37
N ALA A 63 5.85 -7.21 3.19
CA ALA A 63 6.18 -5.92 3.79
C ALA A 63 6.45 -4.83 2.72
N GLU A 64 7.03 -5.23 1.59
CA GLU A 64 7.24 -4.36 0.45
C GLU A 64 5.95 -3.98 -0.27
N LEU A 65 5.01 -4.91 -0.35
CA LEU A 65 3.69 -4.67 -0.93
C LEU A 65 2.89 -3.69 -0.07
N HIS A 66 2.94 -3.80 1.27
CA HIS A 66 2.38 -2.79 2.18
C HIS A 66 2.98 -1.40 1.94
N THR A 67 4.28 -1.32 1.68
CA THR A 67 4.96 -0.05 1.36
C THR A 67 4.47 0.53 0.02
N LEU A 68 4.21 -0.32 -0.97
CA LEU A 68 3.63 0.09 -2.25
C LEU A 68 2.22 0.66 -2.05
N TRP A 69 1.36 -0.04 -1.31
CA TRP A 69 -0.01 0.41 -1.03
C TRP A 69 -0.04 1.69 -0.22
N TYR A 70 0.80 1.81 0.80
CA TYR A 70 1.00 3.07 1.52
C TYR A 70 1.32 4.24 0.56
N THR A 71 2.23 4.01 -0.40
CA THR A 71 2.59 5.02 -1.42
C THR A 71 1.40 5.38 -2.31
N VAL A 72 0.67 4.38 -2.81
CA VAL A 72 -0.54 4.58 -3.65
C VAL A 72 -1.61 5.38 -2.91
N ILE A 73 -1.90 5.01 -1.66
CA ILE A 73 -2.91 5.66 -0.84
C ILE A 73 -2.53 7.11 -0.57
N LEU A 74 -1.30 7.39 -0.14
CA LEU A 74 -0.84 8.76 0.08
C LEU A 74 -0.83 9.59 -1.20
N ALA A 75 -0.42 9.00 -2.31
CA ALA A 75 -0.40 9.71 -3.58
C ALA A 75 -1.81 10.16 -3.99
N ALA A 76 -2.79 9.26 -3.92
CA ALA A 76 -4.18 9.59 -4.22
C ALA A 76 -4.79 10.54 -3.18
N LYS A 77 -4.37 10.47 -1.91
CA LYS A 77 -4.90 11.31 -0.83
C LYS A 77 -4.56 12.79 -1.00
N TYR A 78 -3.36 13.11 -1.47
CA TYR A 78 -2.84 14.48 -1.50
C TYR A 78 -3.03 15.19 -2.85
N TRP A 79 -3.42 14.47 -3.90
CA TRP A 79 -3.86 15.09 -5.14
C TRP A 79 -5.28 15.63 -5.06
N GLN A 80 -5.53 16.70 -5.81
CA GLN A 80 -6.89 17.14 -6.08
C GLN A 80 -7.60 16.13 -6.98
N ALA A 81 -8.91 15.99 -6.82
CA ALA A 81 -9.72 14.98 -7.54
C ALA A 81 -9.60 15.08 -9.08
N GLY A 82 -9.34 16.27 -9.63
CA GLY A 82 -9.14 16.49 -11.07
C GLY A 82 -7.73 16.21 -11.58
N ASN A 83 -6.80 15.76 -10.72
CA ASN A 83 -5.41 15.56 -11.09
C ASN A 83 -5.28 14.32 -12.00
N PRO A 84 -4.72 14.46 -13.22
CA PRO A 84 -4.58 13.35 -14.17
C PRO A 84 -3.65 12.23 -13.66
N LYS A 85 -2.85 12.47 -12.61
CA LYS A 85 -2.02 11.45 -11.98
C LYS A 85 -2.84 10.32 -11.32
N HIS A 86 -4.10 10.59 -10.95
CA HIS A 86 -5.03 9.52 -10.52
C HIS A 86 -5.19 8.45 -11.59
N ASP A 87 -5.44 8.86 -12.84
CA ASP A 87 -5.59 7.91 -13.95
C ASP A 87 -4.30 7.17 -14.24
N THR A 88 -3.15 7.83 -14.06
CA THR A 88 -1.83 7.19 -14.22
C THR A 88 -1.61 6.10 -13.17
N LEU A 89 -1.93 6.35 -11.91
CA LEU A 89 -1.89 5.31 -10.86
C LEU A 89 -2.83 4.15 -11.18
N LEU A 90 -4.08 4.45 -11.56
CA LEU A 90 -5.06 3.42 -11.87
C LEU A 90 -4.58 2.54 -13.03
N ARG A 91 -4.07 3.14 -14.11
CA ARG A 91 -3.47 2.41 -15.23
C ARG A 91 -2.29 1.54 -14.79
N ALA A 92 -1.44 2.03 -13.89
CA ALA A 92 -0.31 1.27 -13.36
C ALA A 92 -0.77 0.01 -12.62
N ILE A 93 -1.76 0.16 -11.73
CA ILE A 93 -2.34 -0.94 -10.95
C ILE A 93 -3.06 -1.94 -11.85
N LEU A 94 -3.85 -1.46 -12.83
CA LEU A 94 -4.53 -2.32 -13.79
C LEU A 94 -3.54 -3.09 -14.67
N ASN A 95 -2.44 -2.46 -15.10
CA ASN A 95 -1.37 -3.11 -15.84
C ASN A 95 -0.61 -4.15 -14.97
N ALA A 96 -0.45 -3.89 -13.68
CA ALA A 96 0.06 -4.89 -12.76
C ALA A 96 -0.91 -6.08 -12.71
N LYS A 97 -2.19 -5.82 -12.47
CA LYS A 97 -3.25 -6.83 -12.41
C LYS A 97 -3.37 -7.66 -13.70
N SER A 98 -3.19 -7.05 -14.86
CA SER A 98 -3.24 -7.77 -16.15
C SER A 98 -2.10 -8.77 -16.34
N LYS A 99 -1.06 -8.76 -15.48
CA LYS A 99 -0.04 -9.82 -15.46
C LYS A 99 -0.62 -11.16 -14.97
N GLY A 100 -1.76 -11.12 -14.28
CA GLY A 100 -2.46 -12.31 -13.81
C GLY A 100 -1.63 -13.10 -12.81
N LEU A 101 -1.75 -14.43 -12.88
CA LEU A 101 -1.09 -15.33 -11.97
C LEU A 101 0.42 -15.39 -12.24
N LEU A 102 1.21 -14.94 -11.27
CA LEU A 102 2.67 -15.07 -11.31
C LEU A 102 3.12 -16.33 -10.57
N SER A 103 4.02 -17.05 -11.21
CA SER A 103 4.73 -18.17 -10.58
C SER A 103 6.08 -17.72 -10.06
N ARG A 104 6.47 -18.29 -8.92
CA ARG A 104 7.76 -18.05 -8.28
C ARG A 104 8.60 -19.32 -8.34
N SER A 105 9.90 -19.18 -8.60
CA SER A 105 10.84 -20.31 -8.51
C SER A 105 10.84 -20.89 -7.10
N GLY A 106 10.52 -22.18 -6.99
CA GLY A 106 10.44 -22.89 -5.72
C GLY A 106 11.81 -23.06 -5.07
N VAL A 107 11.83 -23.00 -3.73
CA VAL A 107 13.03 -23.30 -2.95
C VAL A 107 13.28 -24.81 -3.05
N GLY A 108 14.24 -25.23 -3.87
CA GLY A 108 14.72 -26.62 -3.96
C GLY A 108 14.54 -27.33 -5.30
N SER A 109 13.92 -26.69 -6.30
CA SER A 109 13.94 -27.19 -7.69
C SER A 109 13.72 -26.02 -8.64
N ALA A 110 14.66 -25.82 -9.57
CA ALA A 110 14.55 -24.81 -10.63
C ALA A 110 13.32 -25.04 -11.53
N ASP A 111 12.73 -26.25 -11.50
CA ASP A 111 11.57 -26.62 -12.31
C ASP A 111 10.24 -26.57 -11.54
N ALA A 112 10.27 -26.35 -10.22
CA ALA A 112 9.05 -26.23 -9.41
C ALA A 112 8.57 -24.78 -9.38
N GLN A 113 7.72 -24.39 -10.33
CA GLN A 113 6.99 -23.13 -10.27
C GLN A 113 5.86 -23.26 -9.25
N GLU A 114 5.95 -22.49 -8.16
CA GLU A 114 4.94 -22.53 -7.10
C GLU A 114 4.22 -21.18 -7.01
N THR A 115 2.89 -21.26 -6.97
CA THR A 115 2.05 -20.10 -6.66
C THR A 115 2.01 -19.91 -5.16
N ARG A 116 2.55 -18.79 -4.66
CA ARG A 116 2.55 -18.45 -3.24
C ARG A 116 1.47 -17.42 -2.93
N ARG A 117 0.76 -17.63 -1.82
CA ARG A 117 -0.29 -16.73 -1.30
C ARG A 117 0.25 -15.87 -0.16
N PHE A 118 -0.17 -14.62 -0.10
CA PHE A 118 0.10 -13.71 1.02
C PHE A 118 -0.76 -14.03 2.23
N SER A 119 -0.54 -13.32 3.34
CA SER A 119 -1.26 -13.52 4.60
C SER A 119 -2.79 -13.39 4.50
N ASP A 120 -3.29 -12.60 3.55
CA ASP A 120 -4.73 -12.46 3.26
C ASP A 120 -5.27 -13.55 2.31
N GLY A 121 -4.42 -14.49 1.89
CA GLY A 121 -4.74 -15.55 0.94
C GLY A 121 -4.69 -15.12 -0.54
N GLY A 122 -4.47 -13.84 -0.82
CA GLY A 122 -4.38 -13.33 -2.19
C GLY A 122 -3.04 -13.62 -2.84
N GLN A 123 -2.97 -13.45 -4.16
CA GLN A 123 -1.79 -13.70 -4.98
C GLN A 123 -1.31 -12.42 -5.66
N LEU A 124 0.00 -12.32 -5.91
CA LEU A 124 0.60 -11.08 -6.42
C LEU A 124 -0.04 -10.70 -7.75
N TRP A 125 -0.57 -9.48 -7.79
CA TRP A 125 -1.28 -8.85 -8.90
C TRP A 125 -2.65 -9.41 -9.29
N SER A 126 -2.92 -10.71 -9.22
CA SER A 126 -4.25 -11.25 -9.56
C SER A 126 -5.36 -10.64 -8.70
N ASP A 127 -5.12 -10.55 -7.39
CA ASP A 127 -6.12 -10.20 -6.39
C ASP A 127 -5.85 -8.86 -5.69
N LEU A 128 -4.76 -8.16 -6.06
CA LEU A 128 -4.24 -6.98 -5.35
C LEU A 128 -4.19 -7.19 -3.83
N PRO A 129 -3.43 -8.19 -3.37
CA PRO A 129 -3.46 -8.64 -1.98
C PRO A 129 -3.10 -7.49 -1.05
N LEU A 130 -3.74 -7.44 0.11
CA LEU A 130 -3.54 -6.50 1.21
C LEU A 130 -3.98 -5.06 0.93
N PHE A 131 -4.26 -4.69 -0.32
CA PHE A 131 -4.64 -3.32 -0.67
C PHE A 131 -5.90 -2.87 0.07
N GLY A 132 -6.94 -3.72 0.09
CA GLY A 132 -8.18 -3.41 0.80
C GLY A 132 -7.98 -3.26 2.31
N HIS A 133 -7.11 -4.08 2.91
CA HIS A 133 -6.76 -3.99 4.32
C HIS A 133 -6.03 -2.68 4.62
N ASP A 134 -5.03 -2.33 3.82
CA ASP A 134 -4.24 -1.10 4.01
C ASP A 134 -5.07 0.17 3.79
N LEU A 135 -5.96 0.15 2.80
CA LEU A 135 -6.89 1.26 2.57
C LEU A 135 -7.86 1.44 3.74
N VAL A 136 -8.43 0.35 4.26
CA VAL A 136 -9.32 0.40 5.43
C VAL A 136 -8.56 0.87 6.67
N ASN A 137 -7.30 0.47 6.85
CA ASN A 137 -6.47 0.90 7.98
C ASN A 137 -6.17 2.40 7.90
N GLU A 138 -5.78 2.92 6.73
CA GLU A 138 -5.57 4.36 6.56
C GLU A 138 -6.85 5.14 6.85
N TRP A 139 -7.99 4.67 6.34
CA TRP A 139 -9.28 5.29 6.62
C TRP A 139 -9.58 5.28 8.12
N ARG A 140 -9.44 4.13 8.80
CA ARG A 140 -9.68 4.02 10.25
C ARG A 140 -8.78 4.93 11.06
N GLU A 141 -7.48 4.96 10.77
CA GLU A 141 -6.52 5.86 11.41
C GLU A 141 -6.91 7.31 11.23
N ARG A 142 -7.42 7.70 10.05
CA ARG A 142 -7.98 9.02 9.83
C ARG A 142 -9.20 9.26 10.71
N TYR A 143 -10.26 8.44 10.59
CA TYR A 143 -11.51 8.68 11.30
C TYR A 143 -11.32 8.74 12.81
N TYR A 144 -10.62 7.76 13.38
CA TYR A 144 -10.37 7.72 14.82
C TYR A 144 -9.25 8.69 15.25
N GLY A 145 -8.29 8.99 14.38
CA GLY A 145 -7.25 9.98 14.65
C GLY A 145 -7.77 11.41 14.67
N THR A 146 -8.71 11.77 13.79
CA THR A 146 -9.37 13.09 13.85
C THR A 146 -10.40 13.16 14.97
N ASP A 147 -11.23 12.14 15.16
CA ASP A 147 -12.33 12.19 16.15
C ASP A 147 -11.85 12.21 17.61
N TYR A 148 -10.65 11.68 17.91
CA TYR A 148 -10.09 11.69 19.28
C TYR A 148 -8.98 12.72 19.50
N ALA A 149 -8.36 13.28 18.46
CA ALA A 149 -7.36 14.35 18.60
C ALA A 149 -7.99 15.75 18.56
N SER A 150 -9.16 15.92 17.94
CA SER A 150 -9.99 17.10 18.15
C SER A 150 -11.03 16.80 19.22
N ASP A 151 -10.76 17.27 20.44
CA ASP A 151 -11.79 17.59 21.44
C ASP A 151 -12.65 18.76 20.93
N THR A 152 -13.28 18.57 19.77
CA THR A 152 -14.21 19.51 19.16
C THR A 152 -15.27 18.66 18.51
N ASP A 153 -16.31 18.49 19.31
CA ASP A 153 -17.53 17.75 19.08
C ASP A 153 -18.27 18.22 17.82
N GLN A 154 -17.71 17.93 16.63
CA GLN A 154 -18.37 18.23 15.36
C GLN A 154 -19.63 17.37 15.16
N ARG A 155 -19.75 16.26 15.90
CA ARG A 155 -20.97 15.44 15.96
C ARG A 155 -22.07 16.11 16.79
N ALA A 156 -21.77 16.78 17.90
CA ALA A 156 -22.76 17.58 18.63
C ALA A 156 -23.30 18.77 17.81
N SER A 157 -22.48 19.37 16.94
CA SER A 157 -22.90 20.50 16.11
C SER A 157 -23.98 20.12 15.08
N LEU A 158 -23.98 18.87 14.58
CA LEU A 158 -25.01 18.38 13.66
C LEU A 158 -26.31 17.98 14.36
N ALA A 159 -26.27 17.64 15.65
CA ALA A 159 -27.47 17.37 16.43
C ALA A 159 -28.22 18.66 16.82
N HIS A 160 -27.52 19.77 17.00
CA HIS A 160 -28.15 21.07 17.28
C HIS A 160 -28.75 21.76 16.04
N LEU A 161 -28.31 21.41 14.83
CA LEU A 161 -28.87 22.00 13.59
C LEU A 161 -30.20 21.37 13.16
N SER A 162 -30.55 20.19 13.67
CA SER A 162 -31.87 19.58 13.45
C SER A 162 -32.98 20.14 14.35
N ASP A 163 -32.64 20.82 15.44
CA ASP A 163 -33.63 21.37 16.38
C ASP A 163 -34.03 22.83 16.11
N VAL A 164 -33.34 23.54 15.20
CA VAL A 164 -33.61 24.97 14.92
C VAL A 164 -34.57 25.19 13.73
N SER A 165 -35.06 24.13 13.08
CA SER A 165 -36.08 24.24 12.00
C SER A 165 -37.54 23.97 12.45
N CYS A 166 -37.80 23.86 13.76
CA CYS A 166 -39.15 23.70 14.29
C CYS A 166 -39.44 24.72 15.41
N GLN A 167 -39.36 26.02 15.12
CA GLN A 167 -40.12 27.08 15.83
C GLN A 167 -40.55 28.17 14.86
#